data_AF-A0A1V1TJJ1-F1
#
_entry.id   AF-A0A1V1TJJ1-F1
#
_cell.length_a   1.000
_cell.length_b   1.000
_cell.length_c   1.000
_cell.angle_alpha   90.00
_cell.angle_beta   90.00
_cell.angle_gamma   90.00
#
_symmetry.space_group_name_H-M   'P 1'
#
loop_
_entity.id
_entity.type
_entity.pdbx_description
1 polymer ?
#
loop_
_entity_poly.entity_id
_entity_poly.type
_entity_poly.pdbx_seq_one_letter_code
_entity_poly.pdbx_strand_id
1 'polypeptide(L)'
;MITRDSRNFHAWGYRRFVVAKLESHELQGKSMAETEFTYTTNAIERNLSNFSAWHNRSQLIPRLLDERCADDKMHAAFFDKELNNVREALDVGPEDQSLWNYHSFLISHLVDHRGRQTIVPALTLPERTAYLRREVDEIKDLLEDYPNIKWIYMGLLECSLGLERLGYEVDRSSSGFHGSETWLLKVRALDPMRTGRWIDMERDMKRVEVRRGTSM
;
A
#
# COMPACT_ATOMS: atom_id res chain seq x y z
N MET A 1 -25.08 3.88 12.19
CA MET A 1 -24.01 4.87 12.46
C MET A 1 -23.04 4.98 11.29
N ILE A 2 -22.36 3.90 10.88
CA ILE A 2 -21.47 3.91 9.70
C ILE A 2 -22.16 4.38 8.41
N THR A 3 -23.46 4.11 8.24
CA THR A 3 -24.24 4.62 7.10
C THR A 3 -24.48 6.13 7.11
N ARG A 4 -24.36 6.80 8.27
CA ARG A 4 -24.56 8.25 8.43
C ARG A 4 -23.23 9.01 8.46
N ASP A 5 -22.21 8.41 9.06
CA ASP A 5 -20.83 8.90 9.04
C ASP A 5 -19.93 7.70 8.76
N SER A 6 -19.52 7.58 7.50
CA SER A 6 -18.76 6.46 6.98
C SER A 6 -17.35 6.37 7.55
N ARG A 7 -16.83 7.46 8.14
CA ARG A 7 -15.47 7.54 8.69
C ARG A 7 -15.45 7.62 10.22
N ASN A 8 -16.59 7.37 10.86
CA ASN A 8 -16.69 7.43 12.31
C ASN A 8 -15.78 6.39 12.98
N PHE A 9 -14.68 6.85 13.56
CA PHE A 9 -13.67 5.97 14.18
C PHE A 9 -14.27 5.05 15.24
N HIS A 10 -15.15 5.58 16.10
CA HIS A 10 -15.81 4.81 17.15
C HIS A 10 -16.80 3.79 16.60
N ALA A 11 -17.52 4.11 15.52
CA ALA A 11 -18.46 3.17 14.91
C ALA A 11 -17.74 1.97 14.28
N TRP A 12 -16.60 2.21 13.60
CA TRP A 12 -15.77 1.13 13.07
C TRP A 12 -15.11 0.31 14.17
N GLY A 13 -14.62 0.98 15.22
CA GLY A 13 -14.09 0.30 16.41
C GLY A 13 -15.15 -0.58 17.10
N TYR A 14 -16.35 -0.05 17.27
CA TYR A 14 -17.47 -0.78 17.85
C TYR A 14 -17.92 -1.95 16.96
N ARG A 15 -17.92 -1.77 15.63
CA ARG A 15 -18.20 -2.88 14.69
C ARG A 15 -17.22 -4.03 14.91
N ARG A 16 -15.91 -3.76 14.94
CA ARG A 16 -14.89 -4.79 15.20
C ARG A 16 -15.09 -5.48 16.55
N PHE A 17 -15.44 -4.71 17.60
CA PHE A 17 -15.77 -5.27 18.91
C PHE A 17 -16.97 -6.22 18.85
N VAL A 18 -18.07 -5.81 18.21
CA VAL A 18 -19.27 -6.64 18.07
C VAL A 18 -18.98 -7.90 17.27
N VAL A 19 -18.26 -7.79 16.15
CA VAL A 19 -17.84 -8.96 15.34
C VAL A 19 -17.04 -9.93 16.20
N ALA A 20 -16.02 -9.45 16.93
CA ALA A 20 -15.22 -10.31 17.81
C ALA A 20 -16.06 -11.00 18.91
N LYS A 21 -17.13 -10.35 19.41
CA LYS A 21 -18.07 -10.97 20.33
C LYS A 21 -18.94 -12.03 19.66
N LEU A 22 -19.46 -11.74 18.46
CA LEU A 22 -20.26 -12.68 17.67
C LEU A 22 -19.48 -13.93 17.27
N GLU A 23 -18.17 -13.80 17.03
CA GLU A 23 -17.26 -14.91 16.71
C GLU A 23 -16.81 -15.72 17.94
N SER A 24 -17.13 -15.24 19.15
CA SER A 24 -16.63 -15.86 20.38
C SER A 24 -17.23 -17.24 20.64
N HIS A 25 -16.46 -18.08 21.33
CA HIS A 25 -16.90 -19.40 21.77
C HIS A 25 -18.15 -19.34 22.67
N GLU A 26 -18.32 -18.28 23.47
CA GLU A 26 -19.49 -18.05 24.32
C GLU A 26 -20.79 -18.04 23.50
N LEU A 27 -20.76 -17.43 22.31
CA LEU A 27 -21.89 -17.36 21.40
C LEU A 27 -21.91 -18.50 20.37
N GLN A 28 -21.00 -19.47 20.48
CA GLN A 28 -20.78 -20.52 19.46
C GLN A 28 -20.63 -19.91 18.05
N GLY A 29 -19.94 -18.78 17.99
CA GLY A 29 -19.73 -17.99 16.79
C GLY A 29 -18.94 -18.75 15.74
N LYS A 30 -19.19 -18.40 14.48
CA LYS A 30 -18.34 -18.79 13.35
C LYS A 30 -17.60 -17.56 12.84
N SER A 31 -16.49 -17.79 12.15
CA SER A 31 -15.75 -16.71 11.51
C SER A 31 -16.66 -15.88 10.61
N MET A 32 -16.52 -14.57 10.73
CA MET A 32 -17.13 -13.53 9.92
C MET A 32 -16.10 -12.86 9.01
N ALA A 33 -14.90 -13.43 8.82
CA ALA A 33 -13.85 -12.81 8.01
C ALA A 33 -14.33 -12.50 6.58
N GLU A 34 -15.00 -13.44 5.92
CA GLU A 34 -15.56 -13.27 4.57
C GLU A 34 -16.66 -12.20 4.50
N THR A 35 -17.57 -12.20 5.48
CA THR A 35 -18.70 -11.26 5.51
C THR A 35 -18.23 -9.85 5.84
N GLU A 36 -17.24 -9.70 6.73
CA GLU A 36 -16.60 -8.42 7.02
C GLU A 36 -15.76 -7.92 5.84
N PHE A 37 -15.04 -8.81 5.15
CA PHE A 37 -14.30 -8.42 3.95
C PHE A 37 -15.26 -7.92 2.86
N THR A 38 -16.36 -8.63 2.62
CA THR A 38 -17.44 -8.19 1.72
C THR A 38 -18.05 -6.86 2.16
N TYR A 39 -18.23 -6.65 3.46
CA TYR A 39 -18.71 -5.38 4.00
C TYR A 39 -17.75 -4.22 3.66
N THR A 40 -16.43 -4.43 3.75
CA THR A 40 -15.45 -3.41 3.36
C THR A 40 -15.53 -3.08 1.88
N THR A 41 -15.68 -4.07 1.00
CA THR A 41 -15.88 -3.86 -0.44
C THR A 41 -17.08 -2.95 -0.68
N ASN A 42 -18.25 -3.29 -0.13
CA ASN A 42 -19.47 -2.49 -0.27
C ASN A 42 -19.31 -1.07 0.31
N ALA A 43 -18.55 -0.91 1.38
CA ALA A 43 -18.32 0.39 2.02
C ALA A 43 -17.37 1.28 1.21
N ILE A 44 -16.41 0.68 0.50
CA ILE A 44 -15.48 1.34 -0.43
C ILE A 44 -16.20 1.76 -1.70
N GLU A 45 -16.96 0.86 -2.33
CA GLU A 45 -17.73 1.14 -3.55
C GLU A 45 -18.72 2.30 -3.37
N ARG A 46 -19.28 2.46 -2.16
CA ARG A 46 -20.16 3.58 -1.83
C ARG A 46 -19.43 4.91 -1.66
N ASN A 47 -18.16 4.87 -1.28
CA ASN A 47 -17.36 6.06 -0.99
C ASN A 47 -15.86 5.69 -1.01
N LEU A 48 -15.19 5.97 -2.13
CA LEU A 48 -13.76 5.67 -2.32
C LEU A 48 -12.88 6.41 -1.29
N SER A 49 -13.33 7.57 -0.79
CA SER A 49 -12.66 8.34 0.28
C SER A 49 -12.83 7.74 1.69
N ASN A 50 -13.44 6.57 1.83
CA ASN A 50 -13.68 5.94 3.11
C ASN A 50 -12.40 5.24 3.65
N PHE A 51 -11.47 6.04 4.17
CA PHE A 51 -10.25 5.54 4.80
C PHE A 51 -10.50 4.44 5.84
N SER A 52 -11.58 4.54 6.63
CA SER A 52 -11.89 3.53 7.65
C SER A 52 -12.22 2.17 7.04
N ALA A 53 -12.89 2.13 5.89
CA ALA A 53 -13.16 0.88 5.17
C ALA A 53 -11.88 0.28 4.58
N TRP A 54 -11.04 1.09 3.92
CA TRP A 54 -9.74 0.65 3.40
C TRP A 54 -8.81 0.12 4.51
N HIS A 55 -8.73 0.83 5.63
CA HIS A 55 -7.96 0.38 6.78
C HIS A 55 -8.52 -0.91 7.38
N ASN A 56 -9.85 -1.01 7.56
CA ASN A 56 -10.45 -2.24 8.09
C ASN A 56 -10.24 -3.42 7.13
N ARG A 57 -10.26 -3.17 5.81
CA ARG A 57 -9.94 -4.15 4.77
C ARG A 57 -8.51 -4.66 4.93
N SER A 58 -7.54 -3.76 5.07
CA SER A 58 -6.12 -4.14 5.21
C SER A 58 -5.86 -5.03 6.42
N GLN A 59 -6.56 -4.79 7.54
CA GLN A 59 -6.46 -5.60 8.75
C GLN A 59 -7.09 -7.00 8.61
N LEU A 60 -8.10 -7.16 7.75
CA LEU A 60 -8.79 -8.44 7.55
C LEU A 60 -8.01 -9.39 6.64
N ILE A 61 -7.21 -8.87 5.71
CA ILE A 61 -6.52 -9.65 4.67
C ILE A 61 -5.71 -10.83 5.23
N PRO A 62 -4.82 -10.65 6.24
CA PRO A 62 -4.00 -11.76 6.72
C PRO A 62 -4.84 -12.92 7.25
N ARG A 63 -5.87 -12.61 8.05
CA ARG A 63 -6.80 -13.60 8.61
C ARG A 63 -7.63 -14.27 7.52
N LEU A 64 -8.10 -13.51 6.53
CA LEU A 64 -8.88 -14.02 5.42
C LEU A 64 -8.10 -15.06 4.59
N LEU A 65 -6.83 -14.77 4.29
CA LEU A 65 -5.98 -15.68 3.52
C LEU A 65 -5.62 -16.94 4.31
N ASP A 66 -5.36 -16.79 5.62
CA ASP A 66 -5.12 -17.91 6.53
C ASP A 66 -6.34 -18.86 6.63
N GLU A 67 -7.53 -18.31 6.86
CA GLU A 67 -8.76 -19.10 6.95
C GLU A 67 -9.16 -19.77 5.62
N ARG A 68 -8.75 -19.20 4.49
CA ARG A 68 -8.90 -19.82 3.16
C ARG A 68 -7.89 -20.94 2.90
N CYS A 69 -6.91 -21.14 3.77
CA CYS A 69 -5.74 -21.97 3.53
C CYS A 69 -5.10 -21.64 2.17
N ALA A 70 -4.94 -20.33 1.90
CA ALA A 70 -4.46 -19.85 0.61
C ALA A 70 -3.05 -20.38 0.30
N ASP A 71 -2.88 -20.90 -0.90
CA ASP A 71 -1.59 -21.28 -1.46
C ASP A 71 -0.93 -20.07 -2.12
N ASP A 72 0.33 -20.23 -2.54
CA ASP A 72 1.12 -19.14 -3.12
C ASP A 72 0.45 -18.51 -4.36
N LYS A 73 -0.27 -19.32 -5.15
CA LYS A 73 -1.00 -18.86 -6.33
C LYS A 73 -2.22 -18.03 -5.94
N MET A 74 -2.96 -18.46 -4.93
CA MET A 74 -4.09 -17.70 -4.37
C MET A 74 -3.62 -16.39 -3.75
N HIS A 75 -2.49 -16.40 -3.03
CA HIS A 75 -1.86 -15.19 -2.50
C HIS A 75 -1.50 -14.18 -3.60
N ALA A 76 -0.84 -14.64 -4.67
CA ALA A 76 -0.49 -13.78 -5.81
C ALA A 76 -1.74 -13.22 -6.51
N ALA A 77 -2.72 -14.08 -6.83
CA ALA A 77 -3.95 -13.65 -7.50
C ALA A 77 -4.78 -12.69 -6.63
N PHE A 78 -4.79 -12.87 -5.32
CA PHE A 78 -5.43 -11.95 -4.39
C PHE A 78 -4.75 -10.58 -4.40
N PHE A 79 -3.42 -10.56 -4.36
CA PHE A 79 -2.64 -9.33 -4.38
C PHE A 79 -2.82 -8.55 -5.70
N ASP A 80 -2.78 -9.24 -6.85
CA ASP A 80 -3.10 -8.66 -8.16
C ASP A 80 -4.47 -7.99 -8.16
N LYS A 81 -5.48 -8.66 -7.61
CA LYS A 81 -6.84 -8.12 -7.50
C LYS A 81 -6.88 -6.87 -6.63
N GLU A 82 -6.20 -6.87 -5.49
CA GLU A 82 -6.16 -5.70 -4.60
C GLU A 82 -5.43 -4.51 -5.21
N LEU A 83 -4.32 -4.74 -5.95
CA LEU A 83 -3.64 -3.69 -6.71
C LEU A 83 -4.56 -3.12 -7.80
N ASN A 84 -5.22 -3.97 -8.59
CA ASN A 84 -6.11 -3.49 -9.64
C ASN A 84 -7.29 -2.68 -9.07
N ASN A 85 -7.88 -3.14 -7.96
CA ASN A 85 -8.97 -2.40 -7.30
C ASN A 85 -8.55 -0.99 -6.87
N VAL A 86 -7.33 -0.82 -6.35
CA VAL A 86 -6.86 0.52 -5.93
C VAL A 86 -6.44 1.37 -7.12
N ARG A 87 -5.89 0.78 -8.20
CA ARG A 87 -5.59 1.49 -9.45
C ARG A 87 -6.87 2.05 -10.08
N GLU A 88 -7.90 1.22 -10.24
CA GLU A 88 -9.20 1.67 -10.77
C GLU A 88 -9.82 2.80 -9.92
N ALA A 89 -9.64 2.75 -8.60
CA ALA A 89 -10.08 3.83 -7.72
C ALA A 89 -9.23 5.11 -7.90
N LEU A 90 -7.92 4.97 -8.14
CA LEU A 90 -7.01 6.10 -8.36
C LEU A 90 -7.26 6.78 -9.72
N ASP A 91 -7.73 6.06 -10.74
CA ASP A 91 -8.11 6.64 -12.03
C ASP A 91 -9.24 7.67 -11.91
N VAL A 92 -10.11 7.49 -10.91
CA VAL A 92 -11.27 8.37 -10.66
C VAL A 92 -11.07 9.33 -9.48
N GLY A 93 -10.13 9.08 -8.58
CA GLY A 93 -9.89 9.89 -7.38
C GLY A 93 -8.41 10.04 -7.03
N PRO A 94 -7.54 10.46 -7.96
CA PRO A 94 -6.09 10.51 -7.74
C PRO A 94 -5.67 11.49 -6.63
N GLU A 95 -6.51 12.45 -6.24
CA GLU A 95 -6.27 13.37 -5.13
C GLU A 95 -6.53 12.74 -3.74
N ASP A 96 -7.21 11.60 -3.68
CA ASP A 96 -7.69 11.02 -2.43
C ASP A 96 -6.56 10.30 -1.67
N GLN A 97 -6.18 10.86 -0.54
CA GLN A 97 -5.15 10.30 0.33
C GLN A 97 -5.46 8.87 0.81
N SER A 98 -6.73 8.52 0.98
CA SER A 98 -7.12 7.18 1.46
C SER A 98 -6.70 6.09 0.49
N LEU A 99 -6.83 6.37 -0.82
CA LEU A 99 -6.43 5.45 -1.88
C LEU A 99 -4.92 5.26 -1.89
N TRP A 100 -4.17 6.35 -1.84
CA TRP A 100 -2.70 6.29 -1.75
C TRP A 100 -2.21 5.62 -0.47
N ASN A 101 -2.88 5.81 0.66
CA ASN A 101 -2.53 5.08 1.88
C ASN A 101 -2.74 3.56 1.73
N TYR A 102 -3.79 3.13 1.02
CA TYR A 102 -4.03 1.72 0.76
C TYR A 102 -3.04 1.16 -0.27
N HIS A 103 -2.73 1.94 -1.31
CA HIS A 103 -1.67 1.64 -2.27
C HIS A 103 -0.33 1.44 -1.57
N SER A 104 0.13 2.41 -0.76
CA SER A 104 1.36 2.29 0.04
C SER A 104 1.36 1.06 0.95
N PHE A 105 0.21 0.69 1.53
CA PHE A 105 0.08 -0.56 2.28
C PHE A 105 0.40 -1.79 1.41
N LEU A 106 -0.13 -1.87 0.18
CA LEU A 106 0.18 -2.96 -0.75
C LEU A 106 1.65 -2.94 -1.19
N ILE A 107 2.21 -1.77 -1.49
CA ILE A 107 3.64 -1.62 -1.82
C ILE A 107 4.54 -2.09 -0.68
N SER A 108 4.16 -1.83 0.58
CA SER A 108 4.92 -2.31 1.73
C SER A 108 5.02 -3.84 1.79
N HIS A 109 4.03 -4.58 1.29
CA HIS A 109 4.07 -6.04 1.20
C HIS A 109 5.01 -6.57 0.11
N LEU A 110 5.40 -5.72 -0.85
CA LEU A 110 6.44 -6.02 -1.83
C LEU A 110 7.84 -5.76 -1.28
N VAL A 111 8.02 -4.63 -0.58
CA VAL A 111 9.34 -4.11 -0.17
C VAL A 111 9.78 -4.64 1.20
N ASP A 112 8.91 -4.63 2.22
CA ASP A 112 9.22 -5.00 3.61
C ASP A 112 9.03 -6.50 3.89
N HIS A 113 9.46 -7.33 2.95
CA HIS A 113 9.26 -8.77 2.97
C HIS A 113 10.12 -9.57 3.97
N ARG A 114 11.21 -8.98 4.49
CA ARG A 114 12.10 -9.68 5.42
C ARG A 114 11.58 -9.60 6.85
N GLY A 115 11.35 -10.76 7.47
CA GLY A 115 10.98 -10.87 8.89
C GLY A 115 9.59 -10.34 9.22
N ARG A 116 8.71 -10.19 8.22
CA ARG A 116 7.32 -9.77 8.38
C ARG A 116 6.40 -10.66 7.56
N GLN A 117 5.19 -10.87 8.05
CA GLN A 117 4.14 -11.54 7.28
C GLN A 117 3.76 -10.64 6.09
N THR A 118 3.70 -11.22 4.89
CA THR A 118 3.27 -10.50 3.68
C THR A 118 2.09 -11.17 3.02
N ILE A 119 1.32 -10.40 2.23
CA ILE A 119 0.26 -10.94 1.38
C ILE A 119 0.83 -11.87 0.30
N VAL A 120 2.12 -11.76 -0.03
CA VAL A 120 2.74 -12.47 -1.15
C VAL A 120 4.05 -13.11 -0.71
N PRO A 121 4.02 -14.09 0.22
CA PRO A 121 5.22 -14.61 0.86
C PRO A 121 6.18 -15.32 -0.10
N ALA A 122 5.65 -15.99 -1.14
CA ALA A 122 6.44 -16.78 -2.08
C ALA A 122 7.04 -15.99 -3.27
N LEU A 123 6.72 -14.70 -3.42
CA LEU A 123 7.29 -13.92 -4.52
C LEU A 123 8.80 -13.75 -4.36
N THR A 124 9.51 -14.08 -5.43
CA THR A 124 10.95 -13.88 -5.58
C THR A 124 11.30 -12.40 -5.76
N LEU A 125 12.57 -12.04 -5.54
CA LEU A 125 13.04 -10.66 -5.74
C LEU A 125 12.78 -10.13 -7.17
N PRO A 126 13.03 -10.90 -8.26
CA PRO A 126 12.68 -10.47 -9.61
C PRO A 126 11.19 -10.21 -9.81
N GLU A 127 10.31 -11.06 -9.26
CA GLU A 127 8.86 -10.86 -9.36
C GLU A 127 8.42 -9.61 -8.60
N ARG A 128 8.90 -9.41 -7.36
CA ARG A 128 8.62 -8.18 -6.58
C ARG A 128 9.08 -6.93 -7.33
N THR A 129 10.25 -6.99 -7.95
CA THR A 129 10.79 -5.90 -8.79
C THR A 129 9.90 -5.66 -10.01
N ALA A 130 9.39 -6.72 -10.65
CA ALA A 130 8.48 -6.60 -11.79
C ALA A 130 7.15 -5.93 -11.39
N TYR A 131 6.58 -6.27 -10.23
CA TYR A 131 5.42 -5.57 -9.68
C TYR A 131 5.69 -4.07 -9.52
N LEU A 132 6.78 -3.69 -8.84
CA LEU A 132 7.10 -2.28 -8.62
C LEU A 132 7.37 -1.51 -9.92
N ARG A 133 7.97 -2.14 -10.94
CA ARG A 133 8.16 -1.50 -12.25
C ARG A 133 6.83 -1.23 -12.93
N ARG A 134 5.93 -2.22 -12.95
CA ARG A 134 4.57 -2.02 -13.44
C ARG A 134 3.87 -0.89 -12.68
N GLU A 135 3.97 -0.86 -11.36
CA GLU A 135 3.40 0.24 -10.56
C GLU A 135 3.96 1.60 -10.94
N VAL A 136 5.26 1.71 -11.22
CA VAL A 136 5.85 2.98 -11.69
C VAL A 136 5.28 3.38 -13.04
N ASP A 137 5.09 2.44 -13.97
CA ASP A 137 4.56 2.73 -15.29
C ASP A 137 3.08 3.16 -15.21
N GLU A 138 2.25 2.44 -14.46
CA GLU A 138 0.83 2.79 -14.24
C GLU A 138 0.67 4.16 -13.57
N ILE A 139 1.50 4.48 -12.56
CA ILE A 139 1.43 5.80 -11.89
C ILE A 139 1.96 6.91 -12.81
N LYS A 140 2.90 6.62 -13.73
CA LYS A 140 3.34 7.59 -14.74
C LYS A 140 2.24 7.88 -15.76
N ASP A 141 1.48 6.87 -16.17
CA ASP A 141 0.33 7.08 -17.05
C ASP A 141 -0.68 8.00 -16.37
N LEU A 142 -1.00 7.75 -15.09
CA LEU A 142 -1.83 8.64 -14.27
C LEU A 142 -1.25 10.06 -14.12
N LEU A 143 0.08 10.20 -14.10
CA LEU A 143 0.75 11.50 -14.00
C LEU A 143 0.52 12.37 -15.24
N GLU A 144 0.35 11.77 -16.43
CA GLU A 144 0.14 12.51 -17.68
C GLU A 144 -1.12 13.38 -17.60
N ASP A 145 -2.19 12.83 -17.03
CA ASP A 145 -3.48 13.53 -16.87
C ASP A 145 -3.51 14.45 -15.64
N TYR A 146 -2.75 14.12 -14.59
CA TYR A 146 -2.83 14.79 -13.28
C TYR A 146 -1.49 15.31 -12.74
N PRO A 147 -0.78 16.20 -13.47
CA PRO A 147 0.61 16.58 -13.17
C PRO A 147 0.81 17.40 -11.89
N ASN A 148 -0.26 17.88 -11.26
CA ASN A 148 -0.19 18.73 -10.07
C ASN A 148 -0.65 18.02 -8.78
N ILE A 149 -0.90 16.71 -8.84
CA ILE A 149 -1.30 15.94 -7.67
C ILE A 149 -0.05 15.40 -6.97
N LYS A 150 0.21 15.94 -5.77
CA LYS A 150 1.35 15.53 -4.92
C LYS A 150 1.43 14.01 -4.72
N TRP A 151 0.27 13.37 -4.51
CA TRP A 151 0.22 11.97 -4.13
C TRP A 151 0.72 11.02 -5.23
N ILE A 152 0.56 11.39 -6.50
CA ILE A 152 1.14 10.65 -7.64
C ILE A 152 2.66 10.63 -7.53
N TYR A 153 3.28 11.79 -7.29
CA TYR A 153 4.73 11.86 -7.08
C TYR A 153 5.19 11.13 -5.81
N MET A 154 4.37 11.09 -4.77
CA MET A 154 4.66 10.29 -3.56
C MET A 154 4.65 8.80 -3.88
N GLY A 155 3.67 8.30 -4.65
CA GLY A 155 3.63 6.91 -5.10
C GLY A 155 4.83 6.55 -5.97
N LEU A 156 5.18 7.41 -6.94
CA LEU A 156 6.39 7.24 -7.75
C LEU A 156 7.66 7.20 -6.91
N LEU A 157 7.78 8.08 -5.92
CA LEU A 157 8.91 8.11 -5.01
C LEU A 157 9.00 6.81 -4.20
N GLU A 158 7.88 6.36 -3.62
CA GLU A 158 7.82 5.13 -2.82
C GLU A 158 8.20 3.89 -3.66
N CYS A 159 7.62 3.71 -4.84
CA CYS A 159 7.94 2.61 -5.74
C CYS A 159 9.40 2.66 -6.20
N SER A 160 9.92 3.86 -6.53
CA SER A 160 11.32 4.04 -6.94
C SER A 160 12.30 3.66 -5.82
N LEU A 161 12.05 4.11 -4.59
CA LEU A 161 12.87 3.74 -3.42
C LEU A 161 12.77 2.24 -3.12
N GLY A 162 11.58 1.64 -3.30
CA GLY A 162 11.38 0.20 -3.23
C GLY A 162 12.24 -0.56 -4.24
N LEU A 163 12.24 -0.12 -5.51
CA LEU A 163 13.08 -0.69 -6.58
C LEU A 163 14.56 -0.60 -6.28
N GLU A 164 15.04 0.56 -5.82
CA GLU A 164 16.44 0.73 -5.42
C GLU A 164 16.81 -0.20 -4.27
N ARG A 165 15.92 -0.38 -3.29
CA ARG A 165 16.14 -1.28 -2.17
C ARG A 165 16.21 -2.74 -2.62
N LEU A 166 15.26 -3.20 -3.42
CA LEU A 166 15.24 -4.57 -3.93
C LEU A 166 16.39 -4.83 -4.92
N GLY A 167 16.74 -3.86 -5.77
CA GLY A 167 17.87 -3.96 -6.70
C GLY A 167 19.19 -4.14 -5.98
N TYR A 168 19.43 -3.39 -4.90
CA TYR A 168 20.60 -3.57 -4.05
C TYR A 168 20.66 -4.96 -3.38
N GLU A 169 19.51 -5.58 -3.09
CA GLU A 169 19.46 -6.93 -2.56
C GLU A 169 19.85 -8.01 -3.59
N VAL A 170 19.59 -7.75 -4.88
CA VAL A 170 19.96 -8.64 -5.99
C VAL A 170 21.43 -8.45 -6.37
N ASP A 171 21.88 -7.21 -6.51
CA ASP A 171 23.24 -6.86 -6.89
C ASP A 171 23.68 -5.57 -6.18
N ARG A 172 24.68 -5.70 -5.28
CA ARG A 172 25.24 -4.59 -4.50
C ARG A 172 25.94 -3.53 -5.35
N SER A 173 26.25 -3.84 -6.61
CA SER A 173 26.86 -2.94 -7.59
C SER A 173 25.86 -2.33 -8.58
N SER A 174 24.57 -2.68 -8.48
CA SER A 174 23.53 -2.15 -9.37
C SER A 174 23.41 -0.64 -9.24
N SER A 175 23.59 0.08 -10.35
CA SER A 175 23.24 1.50 -10.45
C SER A 175 21.72 1.60 -10.29
N GLY A 176 21.28 2.28 -9.22
CA GLY A 176 19.89 2.30 -8.79
C GLY A 176 18.92 2.81 -9.86
N PHE A 177 17.62 2.62 -9.65
CA PHE A 177 16.61 3.23 -10.52
C PHE A 177 16.70 4.76 -10.43
N HIS A 178 17.02 5.43 -11.54
CA HIS A 178 17.19 6.89 -11.56
C HIS A 178 15.81 7.56 -11.68
N GLY A 179 15.40 8.32 -10.66
CA GLY A 179 14.14 9.07 -10.68
C GLY A 179 13.63 9.53 -9.31
N SER A 180 14.02 8.86 -8.23
CA SER A 180 13.58 9.18 -6.85
C SER A 180 13.88 10.64 -6.44
N GLU A 181 15.06 11.16 -6.77
CA GLU A 181 15.40 12.58 -6.53
C GLU A 181 14.46 13.55 -7.28
N THR A 182 14.12 13.23 -8.53
CA THR A 182 13.23 14.05 -9.35
C THR A 182 11.82 14.08 -8.74
N TRP A 183 11.32 12.93 -8.30
CA TRP A 183 10.02 12.84 -7.63
C TRP A 183 10.01 13.58 -6.29
N LEU A 184 11.08 13.46 -5.49
CA LEU A 184 11.19 14.19 -4.23
C LEU A 184 11.17 15.71 -4.43
N LEU A 185 11.85 16.23 -5.45
CA LEU A 185 11.81 17.65 -5.79
C LEU A 185 10.38 18.11 -6.14
N LYS A 186 9.64 17.31 -6.90
CA LYS A 186 8.23 17.59 -7.23
C LYS A 186 7.34 17.55 -5.99
N VAL A 187 7.49 16.56 -5.11
CA VAL A 187 6.76 16.48 -3.83
C VAL A 187 7.01 17.72 -2.98
N ARG A 188 8.27 18.17 -2.89
CA ARG A 188 8.64 19.38 -2.13
C ARG A 188 7.95 20.63 -2.65
N ALA A 189 7.92 20.80 -3.96
CA ALA A 189 7.25 21.93 -4.59
C ALA A 189 5.74 21.93 -4.31
N LEU A 190 5.13 20.75 -4.25
CA LEU A 190 3.68 20.58 -4.03
C LEU A 190 3.26 20.47 -2.55
N ASP A 191 4.20 20.36 -1.60
CA ASP A 191 3.92 20.26 -0.15
C ASP A 191 4.85 21.14 0.69
N PRO A 192 4.83 22.47 0.49
CA PRO A 192 5.76 23.39 1.15
C PRO A 192 5.60 23.39 2.68
N MET A 193 4.40 23.12 3.19
CA MET A 193 4.13 23.07 4.64
C MET A 193 4.88 21.93 5.35
N ARG A 194 5.29 20.88 4.62
CA ARG A 194 6.04 19.74 5.17
C ARG A 194 7.50 19.72 4.75
N THR A 195 8.08 20.86 4.37
CA THR A 195 9.47 20.96 3.89
C THR A 195 10.49 20.26 4.80
N GLY A 196 10.35 20.37 6.13
CA GLY A 196 11.24 19.68 7.08
C GLY A 196 11.27 18.16 6.88
N ARG A 197 10.10 17.53 6.67
CA ARG A 197 9.98 16.09 6.39
C ARG A 197 10.75 15.70 5.13
N TRP A 198 10.67 16.51 4.09
CA TRP A 198 11.32 16.21 2.80
C TRP A 198 12.82 16.40 2.84
N ILE A 199 13.31 17.37 3.63
CA ILE A 199 14.75 17.55 3.90
C ILE A 199 15.30 16.33 4.66
N ASP A 200 14.58 15.87 5.68
CA ASP A 200 14.98 14.68 6.43
C ASP A 200 15.03 13.44 5.54
N MET A 201 14.03 13.27 4.65
CA MET A 201 13.99 12.19 3.67
C MET A 201 15.16 12.26 2.66
N GLU A 202 15.46 13.44 2.12
CA GLU A 202 16.63 13.64 1.22
C GLU A 202 17.94 13.24 1.91
N ARG A 203 18.09 13.61 3.19
CA ARG A 203 19.27 13.25 3.99
C ARG A 203 19.36 11.74 4.18
N ASP A 204 18.24 11.07 4.42
CA ASP A 204 18.21 9.63 4.59
C ASP A 204 18.49 8.88 3.28
N MET A 205 18.00 9.38 2.14
CA MET A 205 18.36 8.86 0.80
C MET A 205 19.88 8.93 0.57
N LYS A 206 20.50 10.09 0.79
CA LYS A 206 21.96 10.27 0.67
C LYS A 206 22.76 9.38 1.62
N ARG A 207 22.27 9.15 2.85
CA ARG A 207 22.91 8.23 3.80
C ARG A 207 22.89 6.79 3.30
N VAL A 208 21.80 6.36 2.68
CA VAL A 208 21.68 5.03 2.08
C VAL A 208 22.66 4.90 0.91
N GLU A 209 22.75 5.90 0.03
CA GLU A 209 23.71 5.91 -1.08
C GLU A 209 25.17 5.84 -0.60
N VAL A 210 25.56 6.64 0.40
CA VAL A 210 26.92 6.60 0.96
C VAL A 210 27.24 5.21 1.54
N ARG A 211 26.29 4.60 2.27
CA ARG A 211 26.48 3.23 2.80
C ARG A 211 26.65 2.19 1.69
N ARG A 212 25.96 2.36 0.56
CA ARG A 212 26.10 1.51 -0.63
C ARG A 212 27.48 1.72 -1.30
N GLY A 213 27.93 2.96 -1.42
CA GLY A 213 29.23 3.30 -2.04
C GLY A 213 30.47 2.97 -1.20
N THR A 214 30.37 2.92 0.13
CA THR A 214 31.51 2.59 1.03
C THR A 214 31.72 1.09 1.20
N SER A 215 30.89 0.23 0.58
CA SER A 215 31.05 -1.23 0.60
C SER A 215 31.72 -1.79 -0.67
N MET A 216 32.26 -0.91 -1.54
CA MET A 216 33.21 -1.25 -2.61
C MET A 216 34.65 -1.17 -2.07
#